data_AF-A0A959Q1Y9-F1
#
_entry.id   AF-A0A959Q1Y9-F1
#
_cell.length_a   1.000
_cell.length_b   1.000
_cell.length_c   1.000
_cell.angle_alpha   90.00
_cell.angle_beta   90.00
_cell.angle_gamma   90.00
#
_symmetry.space_group_name_H-M   'P 1'
#
loop_
_entity.id
_entity.type
_entity.pdbx_description
1 polymer ?
#
loop_
_entity_poly.entity_id
_entity_poly.type
_entity_poly.pdbx_seq_one_letter_code
_entity_poly.pdbx_strand_id
1 'polypeptide(L)'
;MKYLSLVLVLALFLANCKQDQKSAVADSETTAAEVATDTTQMESSSRPEQGLQGEDYGETEKLDTPKDKTLFSFLTTNMWEFTRGIEGSSFPNGIVGKWIVFNEDNSYQTGYWENMTSQGTWEIDEKTKTLHLTPSDTNERESQWTIRAKSNSMVLSGTERYGNNSSQVFLARRLSKPERSY
;
A
#
# COMPACT_ATOMS: atom_id res chain seq x y z
N MET A 1 13.74 53.19 -0.47
CA MET A 1 13.50 52.80 -1.88
C MET A 1 14.06 51.40 -2.20
N LYS A 2 13.80 50.38 -1.35
CA LYS A 2 14.30 49.00 -1.56
C LYS A 2 13.19 47.95 -1.71
N TYR A 3 11.92 48.35 -1.52
CA TYR A 3 10.77 47.45 -1.60
C TYR A 3 10.04 47.50 -2.95
N LEU A 4 10.45 48.39 -3.86
CA LEU A 4 9.80 48.54 -5.17
C LEU A 4 10.23 47.46 -6.19
N SER A 5 11.39 46.83 -6.00
CA SER A 5 11.90 45.78 -6.91
C SER A 5 11.34 44.38 -6.63
N LEU A 6 10.71 44.15 -5.47
CA LEU A 6 10.21 42.81 -5.11
C LEU A 6 8.79 42.52 -5.63
N VAL A 7 8.02 43.58 -5.95
CA VAL A 7 6.65 43.44 -6.48
C VAL A 7 6.64 43.10 -7.98
N LEU A 8 7.71 43.44 -8.72
CA LEU A 8 7.76 43.22 -10.18
C LEU A 8 8.01 41.76 -10.57
N VAL A 9 8.61 40.94 -9.68
CA VAL A 9 8.93 39.53 -9.99
C VAL A 9 7.73 38.60 -9.77
N LEU A 10 6.78 38.97 -8.89
CA LEU A 10 5.61 38.15 -8.59
C LEU A 10 4.50 38.23 -9.67
N ALA A 11 4.53 39.25 -10.53
CA ALA A 11 3.52 39.46 -11.58
C ALA A 11 3.74 38.62 -12.85
N LEU A 12 4.90 37.98 -13.01
CA LEU A 12 5.25 37.25 -14.25
C LEU A 12 4.87 35.76 -14.27
N PHE A 13 4.34 35.20 -13.16
CA PHE A 13 3.99 33.77 -13.09
C PHE A 13 2.51 33.43 -13.36
N LEU A 14 1.65 34.41 -13.67
CA LEU A 14 0.22 34.18 -13.93
C LEU A 14 -0.16 34.15 -15.42
N ALA A 15 0.81 34.11 -16.35
CA ALA A 15 0.56 34.19 -17.78
C ALA A 15 0.77 32.87 -18.56
N ASN A 16 0.58 31.70 -17.93
CA ASN A 16 0.64 30.41 -18.64
C ASN A 16 -0.63 29.57 -18.43
N CYS A 17 -1.75 30.13 -18.91
CA CYS A 17 -2.97 29.40 -19.20
C CYS A 17 -3.27 29.60 -20.68
N LYS A 18 -3.21 28.52 -21.46
CA LYS A 18 -3.86 28.23 -22.76
C LYS A 18 -3.15 27.01 -23.37
N GLN A 19 -3.75 26.04 -24.05
CA GLN A 19 -5.11 25.70 -24.43
C GLN A 19 -4.95 24.45 -25.32
N ASP A 20 -5.82 23.45 -25.21
CA ASP A 20 -6.55 22.88 -26.36
C ASP A 20 -7.14 21.50 -26.01
N GLN A 21 -8.42 21.55 -25.66
CA GLN A 21 -9.34 20.43 -25.74
C GLN A 21 -9.96 20.46 -27.14
N LYS A 22 -9.62 19.49 -27.99
CA LYS A 22 -10.38 19.22 -29.22
C LYS A 22 -11.00 17.84 -29.12
N SER A 23 -12.26 17.82 -28.69
CA SER A 23 -13.17 16.70 -28.93
C SER A 23 -13.37 16.55 -30.44
N ALA A 24 -13.05 15.36 -30.96
CA ALA A 24 -13.58 14.90 -32.24
C ALA A 24 -14.67 13.89 -31.93
N VAL A 25 -15.91 14.34 -32.13
CA VAL A 25 -17.09 13.48 -32.30
C VAL A 25 -16.93 12.80 -33.65
N ALA A 26 -16.93 11.47 -33.67
CA ALA A 26 -17.15 10.69 -34.88
C ALA A 26 -18.37 9.82 -34.63
N ASP A 27 -19.50 10.28 -35.16
CA ASP A 27 -20.63 9.43 -35.50
C ASP A 27 -20.17 8.33 -36.46
N SER A 28 -20.52 7.09 -36.17
CA SER A 28 -20.66 6.08 -37.21
C SER A 28 -21.88 5.24 -36.94
N GLU A 29 -22.66 5.20 -38.00
CA GLU A 29 -24.00 4.70 -38.17
C GLU A 29 -24.02 3.17 -38.09
N THR A 30 -25.10 2.70 -37.46
CA THR A 30 -25.71 1.37 -37.49
C THR A 30 -25.33 0.46 -38.67
N THR A 31 -24.90 -0.76 -38.36
CA THR A 31 -25.23 -1.93 -39.17
C THR A 31 -25.65 -3.06 -38.24
N ALA A 32 -26.92 -3.41 -38.31
CA ALA A 32 -27.48 -4.59 -37.67
C ALA A 32 -26.99 -5.84 -38.41
N ALA A 33 -26.42 -6.79 -37.67
CA ALA A 33 -26.28 -8.17 -38.10
C ALA A 33 -26.63 -9.07 -36.92
N GLU A 34 -27.79 -9.68 -37.05
CA GLU A 34 -28.35 -10.75 -36.25
C GLU A 34 -27.60 -12.04 -36.56
N VAL A 35 -26.84 -12.61 -35.62
CA VAL A 35 -26.38 -14.01 -35.70
C VAL A 35 -26.30 -14.65 -34.31
N ALA A 36 -27.19 -15.62 -34.12
CA ALA A 36 -27.10 -16.86 -33.36
C ALA A 36 -26.40 -16.88 -31.99
N THR A 37 -27.23 -17.21 -31.00
CA THR A 37 -26.92 -17.84 -29.72
C THR A 37 -25.97 -19.03 -29.89
N ASP A 38 -24.81 -18.98 -29.23
CA ASP A 38 -24.10 -20.20 -28.84
C ASP A 38 -23.67 -20.07 -27.37
N THR A 39 -24.32 -20.88 -26.54
CA THR A 39 -24.06 -21.00 -25.11
C THR A 39 -22.89 -21.96 -24.95
N THR A 40 -21.68 -21.42 -24.96
CA THR A 40 -20.49 -22.17 -24.52
C THR A 40 -20.42 -22.11 -22.98
N GLN A 41 -20.77 -23.23 -22.35
CA GLN A 41 -20.48 -23.52 -20.95
C GLN A 41 -18.97 -23.30 -20.70
N MET A 42 -18.63 -22.29 -19.91
CA MET A 42 -17.29 -22.23 -19.32
C MET A 42 -17.22 -23.30 -18.24
N GLU A 43 -16.49 -24.35 -18.59
CA GLU A 43 -15.96 -25.38 -17.71
C GLU A 43 -15.40 -24.75 -16.44
N SER A 44 -15.90 -25.24 -15.31
CA SER A 44 -15.33 -24.97 -13.99
C SER A 44 -13.95 -25.60 -13.92
N SER A 45 -12.95 -24.85 -14.40
CA SER A 45 -11.55 -25.17 -14.20
C SER A 45 -11.24 -24.98 -12.73
N SER A 46 -11.27 -26.08 -11.98
CA SER A 46 -10.77 -26.20 -10.62
C SER A 46 -9.34 -25.65 -10.56
N ARG A 47 -9.21 -24.41 -10.08
CA ARG A 47 -7.94 -23.76 -9.76
C ARG A 47 -7.19 -24.67 -8.80
N PRO A 48 -5.93 -25.04 -9.08
CA PRO A 48 -5.12 -25.78 -8.13
C PRO A 48 -5.05 -24.94 -6.85
N GLU A 49 -5.56 -25.51 -5.78
CA GLU A 49 -5.29 -25.09 -4.42
C GLU A 49 -3.78 -25.30 -4.22
N GLN A 50 -2.99 -24.32 -4.65
CA GLN A 50 -1.62 -24.18 -4.19
C GLN A 50 -1.75 -23.82 -2.72
N GLY A 51 -1.93 -24.87 -1.91
CA GLY A 51 -1.84 -24.80 -0.48
C GLY A 51 -0.56 -24.04 -0.13
N LEU A 52 -0.69 -23.10 0.79
CA LEU A 52 0.44 -22.55 1.53
C LEU A 52 1.22 -23.73 2.11
N GLN A 53 2.17 -24.27 1.36
CA GLN A 53 3.19 -25.14 1.93
C GLN A 53 3.96 -24.23 2.86
N GLY A 54 3.78 -24.49 4.16
CA GLY A 54 4.38 -23.73 5.22
C GLY A 54 5.88 -23.66 4.98
N GLU A 55 6.35 -22.47 4.65
CA GLU A 55 7.76 -22.17 4.75
C GLU A 55 8.15 -22.48 6.20
N ASP A 56 9.17 -23.32 6.34
CA ASP A 56 9.77 -23.72 7.61
C ASP A 56 10.39 -22.47 8.26
N TYR A 57 9.56 -21.74 9.02
CA TYR A 57 10.00 -20.60 9.80
C TYR A 57 10.80 -21.16 10.99
N GLY A 58 12.12 -21.23 10.80
CA GLY A 58 13.08 -21.73 11.79
C GLY A 58 12.84 -21.20 13.20
N GLU A 59 13.08 -22.09 14.16
CA GLU A 59 13.23 -21.92 15.61
C GLU A 59 12.35 -20.86 16.29
N THR A 60 11.36 -21.34 17.03
CA THR A 60 10.31 -20.58 17.71
C THR A 60 10.83 -19.73 18.88
N GLU A 61 11.55 -18.65 18.59
CA GLU A 61 11.62 -17.56 19.55
C GLU A 61 10.18 -17.05 19.79
N LYS A 62 9.78 -17.01 21.06
CA LYS A 62 8.43 -16.60 21.42
C LYS A 62 8.25 -15.13 21.06
N LEU A 63 7.38 -14.88 20.09
CA LEU A 63 6.97 -13.51 19.75
C LEU A 63 6.49 -12.78 20.98
N ASP A 64 7.01 -11.58 21.19
CA ASP A 64 6.51 -10.71 22.24
C ASP A 64 5.02 -10.45 22.06
N THR A 65 4.30 -10.61 23.16
CA THR A 65 2.87 -10.32 23.24
C THR A 65 2.72 -8.83 23.58
N PRO A 66 1.80 -8.10 22.94
CA PRO A 66 1.56 -6.69 23.27
C PRO A 66 1.29 -6.51 24.77
N LYS A 67 1.89 -5.48 25.38
CA LYS A 67 1.79 -5.21 26.83
C LYS A 67 0.36 -4.83 27.24
N ASP A 68 -0.37 -4.18 26.33
CA ASP A 68 -1.78 -3.87 26.46
C ASP A 68 -2.57 -4.26 25.19
N LYS A 69 -3.90 -4.16 25.25
CA LYS A 69 -4.79 -4.53 24.13
C LYS A 69 -5.06 -3.36 23.18
N THR A 70 -4.19 -2.34 23.16
CA THR A 70 -4.34 -1.19 22.26
C THR A 70 -3.84 -1.53 20.86
N LEU A 71 -4.31 -0.78 19.86
CA LEU A 71 -3.79 -0.95 18.51
C LEU A 71 -2.38 -0.35 18.39
N PHE A 72 -2.11 0.70 19.16
CA PHE A 72 -0.78 1.28 19.29
C PHE A 72 0.26 0.24 19.74
N SER A 73 0.06 -0.39 20.91
CA SER A 73 0.99 -1.42 21.40
C SER A 73 1.06 -2.62 20.45
N PHE A 74 -0.05 -2.97 19.81
CA PHE A 74 -0.05 -4.04 18.81
C PHE A 74 0.90 -3.73 17.63
N LEU A 75 0.88 -2.50 17.12
CA LEU A 75 1.72 -2.09 16.00
C LEU A 75 3.19 -1.98 16.37
N THR A 76 3.49 -1.45 17.56
CA THR A 76 4.86 -1.21 18.02
C THR A 76 5.55 -2.44 18.62
N THR A 77 4.83 -3.56 18.77
CA THR A 77 5.43 -4.82 19.22
C THR A 77 5.99 -5.60 18.04
N ASN A 78 7.32 -5.61 17.93
CA ASN A 78 8.13 -6.30 16.92
C ASN A 78 8.00 -5.74 15.50
N MET A 79 8.61 -6.42 14.53
CA MET A 79 8.59 -6.06 13.11
C MET A 79 7.44 -6.75 12.38
N TRP A 80 6.97 -6.13 11.30
CA TRP A 80 6.00 -6.70 10.38
C TRP A 80 6.62 -6.97 9.01
N GLU A 81 6.59 -8.22 8.57
CA GLU A 81 7.02 -8.63 7.22
C GLU A 81 5.81 -8.67 6.28
N PHE A 82 5.95 -8.16 5.07
CA PHE A 82 4.92 -8.27 4.04
C PHE A 82 4.97 -9.67 3.41
N THR A 83 3.89 -10.41 3.54
CA THR A 83 3.80 -11.81 3.05
C THR A 83 3.01 -11.92 1.76
N ARG A 84 2.07 -10.99 1.52
CA ARG A 84 1.23 -10.96 0.33
C ARG A 84 0.69 -9.56 0.09
N GLY A 85 0.39 -9.23 -1.16
CA GLY A 85 -0.35 -8.03 -1.52
C GLY A 85 -1.29 -8.30 -2.66
N ILE A 86 -2.27 -7.41 -2.81
CA ILE A 86 -3.24 -7.36 -3.90
C ILE A 86 -3.33 -5.88 -4.28
N GLU A 87 -3.26 -5.58 -5.57
CA GLU A 87 -3.47 -4.24 -6.12
C GLU A 87 -4.43 -4.35 -7.31
N GLY A 88 -5.66 -3.87 -7.13
CA GLY A 88 -6.76 -4.12 -8.05
C GLY A 88 -7.02 -5.62 -8.18
N SER A 89 -6.84 -6.16 -9.38
CA SER A 89 -6.97 -7.58 -9.70
C SER A 89 -5.62 -8.33 -9.76
N SER A 90 -4.51 -7.66 -9.42
CA SER A 90 -3.15 -8.16 -9.60
C SER A 90 -2.42 -8.40 -8.27
N PHE A 91 -1.42 -9.28 -8.31
CA PHE A 91 -0.48 -9.45 -7.19
C PHE A 91 0.76 -8.59 -7.49
N PRO A 92 1.07 -7.58 -6.66
CA PRO A 92 2.24 -6.75 -6.86
C PRO A 92 3.52 -7.58 -6.67
N ASN A 93 4.47 -7.39 -7.59
CA ASN A 93 5.79 -8.00 -7.51
C ASN A 93 6.63 -7.37 -6.37
N GLY A 94 7.66 -8.10 -5.92
CA GLY A 94 8.65 -7.56 -4.98
C GLY A 94 8.14 -7.35 -3.56
N ILE A 95 7.18 -8.16 -3.10
CA ILE A 95 6.75 -8.18 -1.70
C ILE A 95 7.69 -9.02 -0.82
N VAL A 96 8.19 -10.14 -1.34
CA VAL A 96 9.06 -11.05 -0.59
C VAL A 96 10.30 -10.32 -0.10
N GLY A 97 10.52 -10.32 1.22
CA GLY A 97 11.62 -9.62 1.87
C GLY A 97 11.32 -8.19 2.30
N LYS A 98 10.14 -7.63 1.99
CA LYS A 98 9.73 -6.30 2.49
C LYS A 98 9.31 -6.38 3.95
N TRP A 99 9.65 -5.34 4.72
CA TRP A 99 9.25 -5.22 6.12
C TRP A 99 8.98 -3.76 6.52
N ILE A 100 8.27 -3.60 7.64
CA ILE A 100 7.99 -2.33 8.31
C ILE A 100 8.11 -2.48 9.83
N VAL A 101 8.70 -1.49 10.49
CA VAL A 101 8.78 -1.34 11.95
C VAL A 101 8.08 -0.05 12.34
N PHE A 102 7.20 -0.12 13.32
CA PHE A 102 6.56 1.04 13.94
C PHE A 102 7.20 1.28 15.30
N ASN A 103 7.77 2.46 15.52
CA ASN A 103 8.39 2.83 16.77
C ASN A 103 7.39 3.54 17.70
N GLU A 104 7.62 3.47 19.01
CA GLU A 104 6.78 4.13 20.03
C GLU A 104 6.82 5.67 19.96
N ASP A 105 7.78 6.26 19.25
CA ASP A 105 7.92 7.70 19.04
C ASP A 105 7.18 8.23 17.79
N ASN A 106 6.23 7.44 17.25
CA ASN A 106 5.50 7.74 16.03
C ASN A 106 6.35 7.78 14.75
N SER A 107 7.60 7.32 14.78
CA SER A 107 8.38 7.06 13.55
C SER A 107 8.17 5.65 13.03
N TYR A 108 8.35 5.45 11.72
CA TYR A 108 8.41 4.12 11.12
C TYR A 108 9.63 3.98 10.21
N GLN A 109 10.07 2.74 10.03
CA GLN A 109 11.10 2.36 9.07
C GLN A 109 10.57 1.23 8.20
N THR A 110 10.91 1.25 6.92
CA THR A 110 10.66 0.16 5.99
C THR A 110 11.94 -0.29 5.34
N GLY A 111 11.96 -1.53 4.86
CA GLY A 111 13.13 -2.04 4.18
C GLY A 111 12.85 -3.27 3.34
N TYR A 112 13.94 -3.75 2.76
CA TYR A 112 13.99 -4.92 1.91
C TYR A 112 15.20 -5.78 2.30
N TRP A 113 14.93 -7.01 2.74
CA TRP A 113 15.95 -7.90 3.35
C TRP A 113 16.65 -7.19 4.52
N GLU A 114 17.97 -7.18 4.57
CA GLU A 114 18.69 -6.51 5.66
C GLU A 114 18.66 -4.97 5.57
N ASN A 115 18.33 -4.43 4.39
CA ASN A 115 18.50 -3.02 4.06
C ASN A 115 17.26 -2.19 4.38
N MET A 116 17.45 -1.06 5.07
CA MET A 116 16.42 -0.03 5.21
C MET A 116 16.30 0.75 3.90
N THR A 117 15.08 0.97 3.41
CA THR A 117 14.83 1.64 2.13
C THR A 117 14.05 2.94 2.27
N SER A 118 13.24 3.09 3.32
CA SER A 118 12.45 4.30 3.56
C SER A 118 12.12 4.46 5.05
N GLN A 119 11.75 5.67 5.45
CA GLN A 119 11.35 6.03 6.80
C GLN A 119 10.30 7.15 6.77
N GLY A 120 9.59 7.34 7.87
CA GLY A 120 8.59 8.39 7.99
C GLY A 120 7.98 8.47 9.37
N THR A 121 6.83 9.13 9.46
CA THR A 121 6.00 9.17 10.65
C THR A 121 4.69 8.41 10.42
N TRP A 122 4.10 7.92 11.50
CA TRP A 122 2.81 7.25 11.46
C TRP A 122 1.88 7.71 12.56
N GLU A 123 0.59 7.66 12.27
CA GLU A 123 -0.49 8.00 13.19
C GLU A 123 -1.57 6.93 13.12
N ILE A 124 -2.20 6.62 14.25
CA ILE A 124 -3.31 5.67 14.33
C ILE A 124 -4.53 6.31 14.98
N ASP A 125 -5.66 6.21 14.31
CA ASP A 125 -6.97 6.42 14.93
C ASP A 125 -7.49 5.07 15.45
N GLU A 126 -7.43 4.89 16.77
CA GLU A 126 -7.88 3.66 17.41
C GLU A 126 -9.39 3.40 17.26
N LYS A 127 -10.21 4.43 17.08
CA LYS A 127 -11.65 4.29 16.95
C LYS A 127 -12.02 3.78 15.57
N THR A 128 -11.45 4.38 14.53
CA THR A 128 -11.71 3.98 13.14
C THR A 128 -10.80 2.85 12.66
N LYS A 129 -9.78 2.49 13.47
CA LYS A 129 -8.75 1.50 13.12
C LYS A 129 -8.01 1.90 11.84
N THR A 130 -7.72 3.20 11.71
CA THR A 130 -7.12 3.79 10.51
C THR A 130 -5.70 4.22 10.80
N LEU A 131 -4.76 3.69 10.02
CA LEU A 131 -3.33 4.00 10.04
C LEU A 131 -3.00 4.97 8.91
N HIS A 132 -2.29 6.03 9.24
CA HIS A 132 -1.74 6.98 8.27
C HIS A 132 -0.22 6.90 8.31
N LEU A 133 0.40 6.75 7.14
CA LEU A 133 1.84 6.79 6.94
C LEU A 133 2.22 8.04 6.16
N THR A 134 3.19 8.78 6.68
CA THR A 134 3.73 10.00 6.08
C THR A 134 5.24 9.80 5.86
N PRO A 135 5.67 9.49 4.63
CA PRO A 135 7.09 9.34 4.32
C PRO A 135 7.90 10.61 4.57
N SER A 136 9.17 10.44 4.94
CA SER A 136 10.12 11.56 5.01
C SER A 136 10.62 12.02 3.64
N ASP A 137 10.69 11.12 2.65
CA ASP A 137 11.04 11.47 1.27
C ASP A 137 9.81 12.06 0.56
N THR A 138 9.93 13.28 0.04
CA THR A 138 8.84 13.97 -0.66
C THR A 138 8.49 13.36 -2.01
N ASN A 139 9.32 12.43 -2.52
CA ASN A 139 9.02 11.66 -3.73
C ASN A 139 8.16 10.42 -3.44
N GLU A 140 8.05 10.02 -2.18
CA GLU A 140 7.15 8.95 -1.75
C GLU A 140 5.77 9.52 -1.41
N ARG A 141 4.74 8.72 -1.67
CA ARG A 141 3.35 9.13 -1.42
C ARG A 141 2.92 8.75 -0.01
N GLU A 142 2.23 9.67 0.65
CA GLU A 142 1.44 9.35 1.84
C GLU A 142 0.46 8.21 1.55
N SER A 143 0.11 7.44 2.57
CA SER A 143 -0.89 6.37 2.44
C SER A 143 -1.72 6.22 3.69
N GLN A 144 -2.96 5.76 3.51
CA GLN A 144 -3.87 5.51 4.63
C GLN A 144 -4.53 4.14 4.50
N TRP A 145 -4.61 3.42 5.62
CA TRP A 145 -4.98 2.01 5.68
C TRP A 145 -5.97 1.73 6.80
N THR A 146 -7.00 0.94 6.53
CA THR A 146 -7.81 0.30 7.57
C THR A 146 -7.12 -0.97 8.04
N ILE A 147 -6.98 -1.14 9.36
CA ILE A 147 -6.32 -2.29 9.97
C ILE A 147 -7.33 -3.37 10.36
N ARG A 148 -7.01 -4.62 9.99
CA ARG A 148 -7.60 -5.83 10.57
C ARG A 148 -6.48 -6.70 11.12
N ALA A 149 -6.43 -6.85 12.44
CA ALA A 149 -5.34 -7.52 13.14
C ALA A 149 -5.84 -8.71 13.97
N LYS A 150 -5.08 -9.81 13.96
CA LYS A 150 -5.32 -10.98 14.82
C LYS A 150 -4.00 -11.69 15.14
N SER A 151 -3.66 -11.78 16.43
CA SER A 151 -2.43 -12.43 16.92
C SER A 151 -1.17 -11.94 16.20
N ASN A 152 -0.58 -12.76 15.33
CA ASN A 152 0.68 -12.45 14.63
C ASN A 152 0.44 -12.07 13.16
N SER A 153 -0.80 -11.75 12.79
CA SER A 153 -1.16 -11.40 11.42
C SER A 153 -1.91 -10.08 11.39
N MET A 154 -1.64 -9.30 10.35
CA MET A 154 -2.27 -8.02 10.09
C MET A 154 -2.62 -7.91 8.61
N VAL A 155 -3.79 -7.36 8.32
CA VAL A 155 -4.21 -6.98 6.98
C VAL A 155 -4.41 -5.48 6.97
N LEU A 156 -3.73 -4.80 6.05
CA LEU A 156 -3.94 -3.39 5.75
C LEU A 156 -4.73 -3.31 4.46
N SER A 157 -5.90 -2.67 4.51
CA SER A 157 -6.70 -2.39 3.31
C SER A 157 -6.65 -0.88 3.05
N GLY A 158 -6.21 -0.49 1.87
CA GLY A 158 -5.99 0.91 1.55
C GLY A 158 -7.30 1.69 1.46
N THR A 159 -7.18 3.01 1.50
CA THR A 159 -8.33 3.93 1.53
C THR A 159 -8.29 4.90 0.36
N GLU A 160 -9.39 5.60 0.12
CA GLU A 160 -9.51 6.52 -1.03
C GLU A 160 -8.68 7.80 -0.83
N ARG A 161 -8.42 8.20 0.42
CA ARG A 161 -7.79 9.48 0.78
C ARG A 161 -6.51 9.79 0.00
N TYR A 162 -5.69 8.77 -0.25
CA TYR A 162 -4.42 8.87 -0.99
C TYR A 162 -4.39 8.00 -2.25
N GLY A 163 -5.55 7.53 -2.71
CA GLY A 163 -5.68 6.73 -3.93
C GLY A 163 -5.11 5.30 -3.82
N ASN A 164 -4.96 4.76 -2.60
CA ASN A 164 -4.49 3.39 -2.37
C ASN A 164 -5.64 2.40 -2.08
N ASN A 165 -6.90 2.76 -2.35
CA ASN A 165 -8.09 1.95 -2.08
C ASN A 165 -8.19 0.65 -2.89
N SER A 166 -7.43 0.52 -3.98
CA SER A 166 -7.29 -0.73 -4.73
C SER A 166 -6.33 -1.72 -4.07
N SER A 167 -5.61 -1.33 -3.02
CA SER A 167 -4.53 -2.12 -2.45
C SER A 167 -4.91 -2.80 -1.14
N GLN A 168 -4.47 -4.04 -0.97
CA GLN A 168 -4.53 -4.78 0.28
C GLN A 168 -3.20 -5.49 0.50
N VAL A 169 -2.63 -5.39 1.70
CA VAL A 169 -1.39 -6.09 2.05
C VAL A 169 -1.56 -6.90 3.32
N PHE A 170 -0.91 -8.06 3.35
CA PHE A 170 -0.92 -9.01 4.45
C PHE A 170 0.46 -9.03 5.08
N LEU A 171 0.50 -8.89 6.40
CA LEU A 171 1.72 -8.84 7.16
C LEU A 171 1.73 -9.92 8.23
N ALA A 172 2.91 -10.49 8.46
CA ALA A 172 3.19 -11.40 9.55
C ALA A 172 4.16 -10.75 10.53
N ARG A 173 3.96 -10.98 11.82
CA ARG A 173 4.85 -10.47 12.87
C ARG A 173 6.14 -11.30 12.91
N ARG A 174 7.29 -10.63 13.04
CA ARG A 174 8.63 -11.22 13.07
C ARG A 174 9.49 -10.54 14.13
N LEU A 175 10.43 -11.28 14.70
CA LEU A 175 11.40 -10.76 15.67
C LEU A 175 12.61 -10.10 15.02
N SER A 176 12.94 -10.52 13.79
CA SER A 176 14.11 -10.07 13.04
C SER A 176 13.77 -9.81 11.58
N LYS A 177 14.60 -8.99 10.92
CA LYS A 177 14.53 -8.72 9.47
C LYS A 177 14.64 -10.03 8.68
N PRO A 178 13.97 -10.15 7.51
CA PRO A 178 14.16 -11.30 6.64
C PRO A 178 15.58 -11.31 6.06
N GLU A 179 16.17 -12.49 5.96
CA GLU A 179 17.51 -12.72 5.41
C GLU A 179 17.42 -13.40 4.04
N ARG A 180 18.34 -13.08 3.13
CA ARG A 180 18.44 -13.81 1.87
C ARG A 180 19.14 -15.14 2.11
N SER A 181 18.43 -16.24 1.86
CA SER A 181 19.08 -17.54 1.69
C SER A 181 19.85 -17.52 0.36
N TYR A 182 21.17 -17.69 0.42
CA TYR A 182 22.06 -17.80 -0.74
C TYR A 182 22.20 -19.26 -1.21
#